data_AF-A0A974T0K1-F1
#
_entry.id   AF-A0A974T0K1-F1
#
_cell.length_a   1.000
_cell.length_b   1.000
_cell.length_c   1.000
_cell.angle_alpha   90.00
_cell.angle_beta   90.00
_cell.angle_gamma   90.00
#
_symmetry.space_group_name_H-M   'P 1'
#
loop_
_entity.id
_entity.type
_entity.pdbx_description
1 polymer ?
#
loop_
_entity_poly.entity_id
_entity_poly.type
_entity_poly.pdbx_seq_one_letter_code
_entity_poly.pdbx_strand_id
1 'polypeptide(L)' 'MLEVARRFDKAAYIIRTVSDGAGDDSHLSYAEMVATVAHNSALCVEDLLRIMP' A
#
# COMPACT_ATOMS: atom_id res chain seq x y z
N MET A 1 -11.61 8.36 3.84
CA MET A 1 -11.30 8.19 5.28
C MET A 1 -11.57 6.74 5.65
N LEU A 2 -10.66 6.07 6.37
CA LEU A 2 -10.82 4.66 6.75
C LEU A 2 -11.93 4.52 7.81
N GLU A 3 -13.06 3.93 7.42
CA GLU A 3 -14.30 3.96 8.22
C GLU A 3 -14.12 3.33 9.61
N VAL A 4 -13.39 2.22 9.72
CA VAL A 4 -13.12 1.58 11.01
C VAL A 4 -12.27 2.50 11.89
N ALA A 5 -11.13 2.99 11.39
CA ALA A 5 -10.24 3.86 12.16
C ALA A 5 -10.96 5.13 12.68
N ARG A 6 -11.82 5.72 11.85
CA ARG A 6 -12.66 6.86 12.21
C ARG A 6 -13.59 6.55 13.38
N ARG A 7 -14.22 5.37 13.41
CA ARG A 7 -15.12 4.94 14.50
C ARG A 7 -14.40 4.78 15.84
N PHE A 8 -13.08 4.59 15.82
CA PHE A 8 -12.26 4.42 17.02
C PHE A 8 -11.40 5.65 17.36
N ASP A 9 -11.61 6.79 16.69
CA ASP A 9 -10.81 8.01 16.84
C ASP A 9 -9.30 7.74 16.71
N LYS A 10 -8.93 6.93 15.70
CA LYS A 10 -7.55 6.60 15.37
C LYS A 10 -7.18 7.12 13.99
N ALA A 11 -5.96 7.63 13.88
CA ALA A 11 -5.34 7.86 12.58
C ALA A 11 -5.01 6.51 11.94
N ALA A 12 -5.19 6.40 10.63
CA ALA A 12 -4.81 5.23 9.85
C ALA A 12 -4.38 5.65 8.44
N TYR A 13 -3.33 5.00 7.96
CA TYR A 13 -2.71 5.27 6.66
C TYR A 13 -2.74 4.00 5.82
N ILE A 14 -2.95 4.14 4.51
CA ILE A 14 -2.75 3.06 3.54
C ILE A 14 -1.47 3.38 2.79
N ILE A 15 -0.50 2.48 2.86
CA ILE A 15 0.77 2.57 2.13
C ILE A 15 0.82 1.36 1.21
N ARG A 16 0.73 1.62 -0.10
CA ARG A 16 0.78 0.61 -1.16
C ARG A 16 1.44 1.20 -2.38
N THR A 17 2.27 0.41 -3.04
CA THR A 17 2.75 0.70 -4.39
C THR A 17 1.89 -0.03 -5.42
N VAL A 18 1.90 0.45 -6.67
CA VAL A 18 0.94 0.05 -7.71
C VAL A 18 1.44 -1.17 -8.46
N SER A 19 0.68 -2.26 -8.45
CA SER A 19 0.95 -3.52 -9.16
C SER A 19 0.56 -3.51 -10.63
N ASP A 20 -0.41 -2.68 -11.01
CA ASP A 20 -1.07 -2.72 -12.31
C ASP A 20 -1.92 -1.45 -12.57
N GLY A 21 -2.48 -1.34 -13.78
CA GLY A 21 -3.30 -0.21 -14.22
C GLY A 21 -4.80 -0.34 -13.99
N ALA A 22 -5.28 -1.40 -13.32
CA ALA A 22 -6.70 -1.70 -13.11
C ALA A 22 -7.58 -1.83 -14.38
N GLY A 23 -6.98 -2.12 -15.54
CA GLY A 23 -7.66 -2.50 -16.79
C GLY A 23 -7.76 -4.02 -16.99
N ASP A 24 -8.27 -4.45 -18.15
CA ASP A 24 -8.57 -5.86 -18.45
C ASP A 24 -7.34 -6.80 -18.31
N ASP A 25 -6.14 -6.30 -18.60
CA ASP A 25 -4.88 -7.07 -18.51
C ASP A 25 -4.20 -7.06 -17.12
N SER A 26 -4.83 -6.44 -16.11
CA SER A 26 -4.21 -6.24 -14.79
C SER A 26 -3.85 -7.54 -14.08
N HIS A 27 -4.55 -8.62 -14.40
CA HIS A 27 -4.29 -9.96 -13.87
C HIS A 27 -2.95 -10.55 -14.37
N LEU A 28 -2.46 -10.11 -15.54
CA LEU A 28 -1.18 -10.53 -16.10
C LEU A 28 -0.03 -9.76 -15.43
N SER A 29 -0.14 -8.43 -15.33
CA SER A 29 0.90 -7.59 -14.70
C SER A 29 0.99 -7.81 -13.19
N TYR A 30 -0.12 -8.15 -12.52
CA TYR A 30 -0.12 -8.40 -11.07
C TYR A 30 0.79 -9.56 -10.67
N ALA A 31 0.70 -10.71 -11.35
CA ALA A 31 1.48 -11.90 -11.01
C ALA A 31 3.00 -11.66 -11.12
N GLU A 32 3.41 -10.83 -12.08
CA GLU A 32 4.80 -10.46 -12.32
C GLU A 32 5.30 -9.41 -11.31
N MET A 33 4.42 -8.48 -10.91
CA MET A 33 4.81 -7.31 -10.12
C MET A 33 4.59 -7.47 -8.61
N VAL A 34 3.76 -8.42 -8.17
CA VAL A 34 3.32 -8.54 -6.75
C VAL A 34 4.47 -8.59 -5.76
N ALA A 35 5.55 -9.33 -6.08
CA ALA A 35 6.72 -9.43 -5.21
C ALA A 35 7.47 -8.08 -5.09
N THR A 36 7.68 -7.42 -6.22
CA THR A 36 8.36 -6.12 -6.29
C THR A 36 7.56 -5.03 -5.56
N VAL A 37 6.24 -4.97 -5.79
CA VAL A 37 5.40 -3.95 -5.14
C VAL A 37 5.16 -4.23 -3.66
N ALA A 38 5.17 -5.50 -3.22
CA ALA A 38 5.20 -5.83 -1.80
C ALA A 38 6.49 -5.32 -1.14
N HIS A 39 7.65 -5.59 -1.76
CA HIS A 39 8.94 -5.09 -1.29
C HIS A 39 8.97 -3.56 -1.21
N ASN A 40 8.57 -2.86 -2.28
CA ASN A 40 8.55 -1.40 -2.29
C ASN A 40 7.59 -0.81 -1.26
N SER A 41 6.42 -1.42 -1.07
CA SER A 41 5.46 -0.98 -0.04
C SER A 41 6.03 -1.13 1.37
N ALA A 42 6.82 -2.18 1.63
CA ALA A 42 7.47 -2.39 2.92
C ALA A 42 8.51 -1.30 3.21
N LEU A 43 9.33 -0.93 2.22
CA LEU A 43 10.31 0.15 2.37
C LEU A 43 9.64 1.49 2.71
N CYS A 44 8.51 1.82 2.09
CA CYS A 44 7.75 3.03 2.42
C CYS A 44 7.24 3.04 3.86
N VAL A 45 6.86 1.88 4.42
CA VAL A 45 6.45 1.77 5.83
C VAL A 45 7.65 2.01 6.75
N GLU A 46 8.80 1.39 6.46
CA GLU A 46 10.01 1.59 7.24
C GLU A 46 10.46 3.05 7.27
N ASP A 47 10.49 3.71 6.11
CA ASP A 47 10.87 5.11 6.01
C ASP A 47 9.90 6.02 6.75
N LEU A 48 8.59 5.74 6.67
CA LEU A 48 7.59 6.49 7.43
C LEU A 48 7.82 6.36 8.93
N LEU A 49 8.06 5.14 9.43
CA LEU A 49 8.31 4.90 10.85
C LEU A 49 9.57 5.62 11.37
N ARG A 50 10.56 5.88 10.50
CA ARG A 50 11.77 6.63 10.87
C ARG A 50 11.55 8.13 11.00
N ILE A 51 10.58 8.69 10.27
CA ILE A 51 10.30 10.13 10.26
C ILE A 51 9.08 10.53 11.10
N MET A 52 8.28 9.55 11.53
CA MET A 52 7.18 9.81 12.46
C MET A 52 7.72 10.13 13.86
N PRO A 53 7.22 11.20 14.50
CA PRO A 53 7.64 11.63 15.83
C PRO A 53 7.19 10.69 16.95
#